data_AF-A0A936T1Z8-F1
#
_entry.id   AF-A0A936T1Z8-F1
#
_cell.length_a   1.000
_cell.length_b   1.000
_cell.length_c   1.000
_cell.angle_alpha   90.00
_cell.angle_beta   90.00
_cell.angle_gamma   90.00
#
_symmetry.space_group_name_H-M   'P 1'
#
loop_
_entity.id
_entity.type
_entity.pdbx_description
1 polymer ?
#
loop_
_entity_poly.entity_id
_entity_poly.type
_entity_poly.pdbx_seq_one_letter_code
_entity_poly.pdbx_strand_id
1 'polypeptide(L)'
;MTEQTQSQAGSTRPGTMTAVMRAVDQNAGPKALRVGLVLGGKVIEERVIKQRTHVTIGPSEKSTFVTPGKNVPSNFRLFELVGNDYVLNVLDSMTGRLALKSGVSDLADLKSQAKATTVGNVAVYQVPLSDEARGKVVVGDTTFLFQFVAAPAAPAKVQMPVSLQGGFGHSIDWSTTIIAAFSFLLHFGLVGTIYSDWMDPPVSDEFDVAQLLDTIKNLPAPPPVEEPKDTAETATPSPAAEAPKPTAAPAAKADTGGGKVSDARAAQISNELAQLDLQMLGALNSMGDATAGVLERGDVPMGLFDSAAASGAGASALGGMAGLIGPDGAGGTVRPGAAGNSLANIGDTQAQAATAASAAGAAKTVKGPTGSAQVGGAAVTGSVANAQSVVAGMGAGFRRCYNRGLQTDPTMKGSVRITARIGPNGEVLSASPSGGGGLSGDVIGCVVARVQSAQFAPPDNGGATIVIPVSFVSQ
;
A
#
# COMPACT_ATOMS: atom_id res chain seq x y z
N MET A 1 -3.94 39.31 75.21
CA MET A 1 -2.72 39.26 74.40
C MET A 1 -2.08 37.88 74.64
N THR A 2 -2.44 36.77 73.97
CA THR A 2 -3.28 36.50 72.78
C THR A 2 -2.74 36.99 71.44
N GLU A 3 -1.67 36.33 70.97
CA GLU A 3 -1.34 36.09 69.56
C GLU A 3 -1.13 34.56 69.48
N GLN A 4 -2.01 33.76 68.88
CA GLN A 4 -2.33 33.61 67.45
C GLN A 4 -1.14 33.22 66.58
N THR A 5 -1.10 31.93 66.26
CA THR A 5 -0.23 31.31 65.25
C THR A 5 -0.58 31.78 63.84
N GLN A 6 0.44 32.08 63.03
CA GLN A 6 0.35 32.02 61.57
C GLN A 6 1.45 31.13 61.01
N SER A 7 1.04 30.07 60.30
CA SER A 7 1.93 29.16 59.57
C SER A 7 2.06 29.61 58.12
N GLN A 8 3.23 30.17 57.74
CA GLN A 8 3.54 30.38 56.32
C GLN A 8 3.96 29.06 55.66
N ALA A 9 3.30 28.72 54.56
CA ALA A 9 3.58 27.50 53.79
C ALA A 9 4.83 27.66 52.91
N GLY A 10 5.75 26.70 53.00
CA GLY A 10 6.94 26.64 52.14
C GLY A 10 6.59 26.29 50.68
N SER A 11 7.14 27.05 49.73
CA SER A 11 6.89 26.83 48.29
C SER A 11 7.69 25.64 47.74
N THR A 12 7.02 24.51 47.50
CA THR A 12 7.62 23.33 46.86
C THR A 12 7.79 23.56 45.36
N ARG A 13 9.04 23.70 44.89
CA ARG A 13 9.36 23.76 43.45
C ARG A 13 9.48 22.35 42.85
N PRO A 14 8.66 21.95 41.87
CA PRO A 14 8.85 20.69 41.14
C PRO A 14 9.89 20.90 40.02
N GLY A 15 11.04 20.21 40.06
CA GLY A 15 12.07 20.48 39.05
C GLY A 15 13.41 19.73 39.08
N THR A 16 13.53 18.58 39.76
CA THR A 16 14.77 17.77 39.74
C THR A 16 14.49 16.31 39.44
N MET A 17 14.20 15.99 38.17
CA MET A 17 14.33 14.62 37.69
C MET A 17 15.81 14.24 37.73
N THR A 18 16.18 13.28 38.58
CA THR A 18 17.57 12.87 38.77
C THR A 18 18.10 12.11 37.55
N ALA A 19 19.38 12.26 37.24
CA ALA A 19 20.03 11.70 36.05
C ALA A 19 20.18 10.15 36.07
N VAL A 20 19.45 9.45 36.94
CA VAL A 20 19.55 8.01 37.17
C VAL A 20 18.77 7.20 36.13
N MET A 21 17.83 7.83 35.40
CA MET A 21 17.11 7.19 34.27
C MET A 21 17.94 7.11 32.97
N ARG A 22 19.28 7.03 33.05
CA ARG A 22 20.19 6.82 31.90
C ARG A 22 21.21 5.70 32.12
N ALA A 23 20.77 4.58 32.67
CA ALA A 23 21.49 3.29 32.60
C ALA A 23 20.56 2.11 32.93
N VAL A 24 19.44 1.96 32.21
CA VAL A 24 18.74 0.67 32.14
C VAL A 24 19.23 -0.02 30.88
N ASP A 25 19.93 -1.15 31.04
CA ASP A 25 20.28 -2.01 29.91
C ASP A 25 19.01 -2.49 29.21
N GLN A 26 18.82 -2.03 27.96
CA GLN A 26 17.65 -2.32 27.11
C GLN A 26 17.61 -3.78 26.62
N ASN A 27 18.27 -4.70 27.33
CA ASN A 27 18.73 -5.99 26.83
C ASN A 27 18.40 -7.17 27.78
N ALA A 28 17.48 -6.98 28.72
CA ALA A 28 16.99 -8.03 29.63
C ALA A 28 15.95 -8.99 28.99
N GLY A 29 15.67 -8.85 27.70
CA GLY A 29 14.83 -9.78 26.93
C GLY A 29 15.69 -10.69 26.04
N PRO A 30 15.23 -11.92 25.73
CA PRO A 30 15.93 -12.81 24.81
C PRO A 30 16.00 -12.19 23.40
N LYS A 31 17.08 -12.45 22.66
CA LYS A 31 17.31 -11.74 21.39
C LYS A 31 16.29 -12.13 20.32
N ALA A 32 15.97 -11.17 19.46
CA ALA A 32 15.14 -11.40 18.28
C ALA A 32 16.01 -11.91 17.13
N LEU A 33 15.47 -12.84 16.35
CA LEU A 33 16.13 -13.34 15.15
C LEU A 33 15.84 -12.38 13.98
N ARG A 34 16.88 -11.70 13.47
CA ARG A 34 16.81 -10.88 12.26
C ARG A 34 17.24 -11.75 11.07
N VAL A 35 16.40 -11.82 10.04
CA VAL A 35 16.69 -12.57 8.81
C VAL A 35 16.49 -11.65 7.59
N GLY A 36 17.51 -11.59 6.73
CA GLY A 36 17.49 -10.94 5.43
C GLY A 36 17.43 -11.96 4.31
N LEU A 37 16.50 -11.78 3.38
CA LEU A 37 16.30 -12.57 2.17
C LEU A 37 16.98 -11.86 0.99
N VAL A 38 17.94 -12.52 0.35
CA VAL A 38 18.69 -12.02 -0.80
C VAL A 38 18.50 -12.99 -1.97
N LEU A 39 18.08 -12.49 -3.14
CA LEU A 39 17.84 -13.30 -4.33
C LEU A 39 18.63 -12.68 -5.50
N GLY A 40 19.44 -13.47 -6.19
CA GLY A 40 20.28 -12.97 -7.29
C GLY A 40 21.24 -11.83 -6.89
N GLY A 41 21.60 -11.74 -5.61
CA GLY A 41 22.41 -10.65 -5.04
C GLY A 41 21.63 -9.39 -4.61
N LYS A 42 20.36 -9.24 -4.99
CA LYS A 42 19.47 -8.15 -4.56
C LYS A 42 18.83 -8.51 -3.22
N VAL A 43 18.88 -7.62 -2.22
CA VAL A 43 18.11 -7.81 -0.97
C VAL A 43 16.64 -7.59 -1.29
N ILE A 44 15.81 -8.60 -1.03
CA ILE A 44 14.37 -8.61 -1.35
C ILE A 44 13.54 -8.26 -0.11
N GLU A 45 13.88 -8.85 1.03
CA GLU A 45 13.19 -8.60 2.30
C GLU A 45 14.19 -8.60 3.47
N GLU A 46 13.91 -7.84 4.51
CA GLU A 46 14.49 -8.03 5.83
C GLU A 46 13.41 -8.01 6.91
N ARG A 47 13.38 -9.04 7.76
CA ARG A 47 12.36 -9.20 8.81
C ARG A 47 13.02 -9.49 10.17
N VAL A 48 12.65 -8.72 11.18
CA VAL A 48 13.00 -8.99 12.59
C VAL A 48 11.86 -9.77 13.23
N ILE A 49 12.14 -11.02 13.58
CA ILE A 49 11.17 -11.96 14.17
C ILE A 49 11.05 -11.64 15.66
N LYS A 50 10.07 -10.80 16.00
CA LYS A 50 9.87 -10.21 17.34
C LYS A 50 9.39 -11.21 18.41
N GLN A 51 8.69 -12.26 18.00
CA GLN A 51 8.24 -13.35 18.87
C GLN A 51 9.13 -14.56 18.57
N ARG A 52 9.69 -15.24 19.57
CA ARG A 52 10.46 -16.47 19.33
C ARG A 52 9.50 -17.57 18.85
N THR A 53 9.56 -17.86 17.56
CA THR A 53 8.79 -18.90 16.86
C THR A 53 9.69 -19.58 15.82
N HIS A 54 9.24 -20.72 15.26
CA HIS A 54 9.92 -21.34 14.12
C HIS A 54 9.84 -20.41 12.89
N VAL A 55 10.96 -20.22 12.20
CA VAL A 55 11.03 -19.49 10.92
C VAL A 55 11.06 -20.52 9.80
N THR A 56 10.07 -20.44 8.91
CA THR A 56 9.92 -21.37 7.79
C THR A 56 10.20 -20.74 6.44
N ILE A 57 10.67 -21.56 5.50
CA ILE A 57 10.99 -21.18 4.12
C ILE A 57 10.36 -22.19 3.15
N GLY A 58 10.10 -21.77 1.92
CA GLY A 58 9.66 -22.65 0.84
C GLY A 58 8.67 -21.98 -0.12
N PRO A 59 8.22 -22.69 -1.16
CA PRO A 59 7.29 -22.15 -2.16
C PRO A 59 5.84 -21.97 -1.67
N SER A 60 5.48 -22.36 -0.44
CA SER A 60 4.15 -22.08 0.09
C SER A 60 4.05 -20.68 0.69
N GLU A 61 2.95 -19.98 0.40
CA GLU A 61 2.51 -18.73 1.06
C GLU A 61 2.40 -18.84 2.59
N LYS A 62 2.29 -20.07 3.13
CA LYS A 62 2.30 -20.36 4.57
C LYS A 62 3.71 -20.41 5.19
N SER A 63 4.75 -20.13 4.41
CA SER A 63 6.13 -20.01 4.89
C SER A 63 6.40 -18.61 5.43
N THR A 64 7.30 -18.46 6.39
CA THR A 64 7.71 -17.14 6.90
C THR A 64 8.37 -16.32 5.79
N PHE A 65 9.22 -16.96 4.97
CA PHE A 65 9.75 -16.40 3.73
C PHE A 65 9.36 -17.30 2.56
N VAL A 66 8.65 -16.75 1.58
CA VAL A 66 8.27 -17.47 0.36
C VAL A 66 9.46 -17.47 -0.60
N THR A 67 9.83 -18.64 -1.12
CA THR A 67 10.96 -18.81 -2.04
C THR A 67 10.57 -19.64 -3.27
N PRO A 68 10.93 -19.21 -4.51
CA PRO A 68 10.50 -19.91 -5.73
C PRO A 68 11.27 -21.22 -6.01
N GLY A 69 12.36 -21.48 -5.27
CA GLY A 69 13.23 -22.62 -5.51
C GLY A 69 12.62 -23.96 -5.12
N LYS A 70 12.64 -24.93 -6.05
CA LYS A 70 12.18 -26.32 -5.83
C LYS A 70 13.10 -27.15 -4.91
N ASN A 71 14.20 -26.58 -4.44
CA ASN A 71 15.29 -27.28 -3.73
C ASN A 71 15.02 -27.52 -2.23
N VAL A 72 13.81 -27.20 -1.76
CA VAL A 72 13.37 -27.25 -0.35
C VAL A 72 11.89 -27.68 -0.29
N PRO A 73 11.45 -28.43 0.74
CA PRO A 73 10.04 -28.72 0.98
C PRO A 73 9.15 -27.47 1.05
N SER A 74 7.84 -27.64 0.81
CA SER A 74 6.88 -26.54 0.66
C SER A 74 6.78 -25.57 1.84
N ASN A 75 7.03 -26.04 3.07
CA ASN A 75 7.04 -25.24 4.29
C ASN A 75 8.08 -25.82 5.29
N PHE A 76 9.36 -25.62 5.00
CA PHE A 76 10.49 -26.17 5.75
C PHE A 76 10.92 -25.25 6.90
N ARG A 77 11.08 -25.80 8.12
CA ARG A 77 11.53 -25.06 9.31
C ARG A 77 13.04 -24.81 9.29
N LEU A 78 13.51 -23.79 8.54
CA LEU A 78 14.94 -23.43 8.49
C LEU A 78 15.50 -23.13 9.89
N PHE A 79 14.81 -22.30 10.67
CA PHE A 79 15.13 -22.09 12.09
C PHE A 79 14.02 -22.65 12.95
N GLU A 80 14.33 -23.69 13.71
CA GLU A 80 13.40 -24.38 14.58
C GLU A 80 13.68 -23.98 16.04
N LEU A 81 12.68 -23.42 16.72
CA LEU A 81 12.75 -23.17 18.16
C LEU A 81 12.53 -24.50 18.91
N VAL A 82 13.52 -24.93 19.69
CA VAL A 82 13.47 -26.15 20.52
C VAL A 82 13.61 -25.74 21.98
N GLY A 83 12.50 -25.76 22.71
CA GLY A 83 12.44 -25.14 24.04
C GLY A 83 12.59 -23.62 23.93
N ASN A 84 13.73 -23.09 24.39
CA ASN A 84 14.06 -21.66 24.28
C ASN A 84 15.11 -21.36 23.18
N ASP A 85 15.86 -22.38 22.74
CA ASP A 85 17.01 -22.21 21.86
C ASP A 85 16.66 -22.48 20.40
N TYR A 86 17.44 -21.89 19.48
CA TYR A 86 17.23 -22.07 18.05
C TYR A 86 18.14 -23.17 17.49
N VAL A 87 17.58 -24.00 16.63
CA VAL A 87 18.30 -25.00 15.83
C VAL A 87 18.17 -24.60 14.37
N LEU A 88 19.31 -24.52 13.66
CA LEU A 88 19.32 -24.44 12.20
C LEU A 88 19.15 -25.87 11.66
N ASN A 89 18.06 -26.09 10.93
CA ASN A 89 17.83 -27.32 10.19
C ASN A 89 18.40 -27.14 8.77
N VAL A 90 19.33 -28.02 8.39
CA VAL A 90 20.11 -27.89 7.16
C VAL A 90 19.86 -29.07 6.24
N LEU A 91 19.66 -28.81 4.94
CA LEU A 91 19.57 -29.85 3.91
C LEU A 91 20.91 -30.05 3.18
N ASP A 92 21.07 -31.18 2.48
CA ASP A 92 22.29 -31.44 1.70
C ASP A 92 22.52 -30.39 0.59
N SER A 93 21.44 -29.90 -0.02
CA SER A 93 21.43 -28.83 -1.02
C SER A 93 21.84 -27.44 -0.47
N MET A 94 21.98 -27.29 0.84
CA MET A 94 22.34 -26.02 1.48
C MET A 94 23.85 -25.90 1.70
N THR A 95 24.39 -24.72 1.39
CA THR A 95 25.77 -24.30 1.68
C THR A 95 25.75 -23.01 2.50
N GLY A 96 26.86 -22.58 3.10
CA GLY A 96 26.83 -21.40 3.96
C GLY A 96 28.02 -21.25 4.89
N ARG A 97 28.00 -20.20 5.70
CA ARG A 97 29.04 -19.92 6.69
C ARG A 97 28.44 -19.30 7.93
N LEU A 98 28.75 -19.86 9.09
CA LEU A 98 28.23 -19.44 10.38
C LEU A 98 29.39 -18.95 11.24
N ALA A 99 29.19 -17.80 11.90
CA ALA A 99 29.98 -17.37 13.04
C ALA A 99 29.24 -17.82 14.30
N LEU A 100 29.75 -18.87 14.94
CA LEU A 100 29.32 -19.40 16.23
C LEU A 100 30.25 -18.88 17.34
N LYS A 101 29.96 -19.20 18.60
CA LYS A 101 30.82 -18.83 19.74
C LYS A 101 32.22 -19.47 19.66
N SER A 102 32.34 -20.61 19.01
CA SER A 102 33.61 -21.32 18.74
C SER A 102 34.46 -20.71 17.63
N GLY A 103 33.92 -19.78 16.83
CA GLY A 103 34.59 -19.20 15.67
C GLY A 103 33.72 -19.22 14.41
N VAL A 104 34.37 -19.10 13.25
CA VAL A 104 33.71 -19.14 11.94
C VAL A 104 33.91 -20.51 11.30
N SER A 105 32.82 -21.18 10.94
CA SER A 105 32.83 -22.53 10.35
C SER A 105 31.97 -22.56 9.08
N ASP A 106 32.31 -23.44 8.14
CA ASP A 106 31.49 -23.64 6.95
C ASP A 106 30.31 -24.57 7.26
N LEU A 107 29.23 -24.46 6.48
CA LEU A 107 28.03 -25.26 6.69
C LEU A 107 28.25 -26.74 6.34
N ALA A 108 29.25 -27.03 5.49
CA ALA A 108 29.70 -28.40 5.23
C ALA A 108 30.32 -29.06 6.47
N ASP A 109 31.26 -28.39 7.13
CA ASP A 109 31.94 -28.88 8.34
C ASP A 109 30.96 -29.07 9.51
N LEU A 110 29.98 -28.17 9.62
CA LEU A 110 28.92 -28.26 10.62
C LEU A 110 27.96 -29.40 10.32
N LYS A 111 27.62 -29.68 9.05
CA LYS A 111 26.79 -30.84 8.67
C LYS A 111 27.44 -32.17 9.07
N SER A 112 28.76 -32.34 8.89
CA SER A 112 29.44 -33.60 9.24
C SER A 112 29.53 -33.86 10.75
N GLN A 113 29.31 -32.84 11.58
CA GLN A 113 29.29 -32.92 13.05
C GLN A 113 27.86 -32.82 13.64
N ALA A 114 26.88 -32.46 12.83
CA ALA A 114 25.50 -32.24 13.23
C ALA A 114 24.74 -33.56 13.46
N LYS A 115 23.72 -33.50 14.32
CA LYS A 115 22.78 -34.60 14.48
C LYS A 115 21.90 -34.69 13.22
N ALA A 116 22.12 -35.71 12.39
CA ALA A 116 21.20 -36.07 11.32
C ALA A 116 19.87 -36.56 11.91
N THR A 117 18.75 -36.06 11.40
CA THR A 117 17.38 -36.43 11.77
C THR A 117 16.53 -36.42 10.50
N THR A 118 15.79 -37.49 10.23
CA THR A 118 14.96 -37.58 9.02
C THR A 118 13.60 -36.92 9.26
N VAL A 119 13.21 -35.99 8.38
CA VAL A 119 11.91 -35.30 8.44
C VAL A 119 11.14 -35.61 7.15
N GLY A 120 10.15 -36.51 7.25
CA GLY A 120 9.52 -37.12 6.08
C GLY A 120 10.54 -37.98 5.31
N ASN A 121 10.73 -37.71 4.02
CA ASN A 121 11.67 -38.44 3.17
C ASN A 121 13.01 -37.70 2.97
N VAL A 122 13.33 -36.70 3.80
CA VAL A 122 14.52 -35.84 3.64
C VAL A 122 15.40 -35.90 4.88
N ALA A 123 16.71 -36.07 4.71
CA ALA A 123 17.70 -35.94 5.77
C ALA A 123 17.87 -34.47 6.16
N VAL A 124 17.79 -34.18 7.46
CA VAL A 124 17.95 -32.84 8.03
C VAL A 124 19.06 -32.87 9.08
N TYR A 125 20.06 -32.02 8.90
CA TYR A 125 21.18 -31.88 9.82
C TYR A 125 20.90 -30.75 10.80
N GLN A 126 20.86 -31.07 12.09
CA GLN A 126 20.50 -30.12 13.14
C GLN A 126 21.75 -29.46 13.77
N VAL A 127 21.93 -28.15 13.53
CA VAL A 127 23.02 -27.34 14.07
C VAL A 127 22.46 -26.39 15.15
N PRO A 128 22.83 -26.53 16.44
CA PRO A 128 22.35 -25.62 17.48
C PRO A 128 22.94 -24.20 17.31
N LEU A 129 22.11 -23.18 17.51
CA LEU A 129 22.48 -21.77 17.46
C LEU A 129 22.33 -21.13 18.83
N SER A 130 23.37 -20.42 19.28
CA SER A 130 23.27 -19.51 20.43
C SER A 130 22.76 -18.14 20.01
N ASP A 131 22.30 -17.35 20.97
CA ASP A 131 21.98 -15.91 20.82
C ASP A 131 23.21 -15.04 20.42
N GLU A 132 24.39 -15.60 20.16
CA GLU A 132 25.57 -14.92 19.57
C GLU A 132 25.79 -15.27 18.09
N ALA A 133 25.06 -16.26 17.58
CA ALA A 133 25.21 -16.77 16.22
C ALA A 133 24.76 -15.75 15.16
N ARG A 134 25.50 -15.74 14.04
CA ARG A 134 25.16 -14.99 12.82
C ARG A 134 25.76 -15.70 11.63
N GLY A 135 25.15 -15.62 10.46
CA GLY A 135 25.65 -16.36 9.31
C GLY A 135 24.91 -16.11 8.00
N LYS A 136 25.39 -16.82 6.97
CA LYS A 136 24.81 -16.88 5.63
C LYS A 136 24.47 -18.34 5.32
N VAL A 137 23.23 -18.61 4.95
CA VAL A 137 22.77 -19.91 4.42
C VAL A 137 22.29 -19.70 2.98
N VAL A 138 22.78 -20.50 2.05
CA VAL A 138 22.51 -20.40 0.61
C VAL A 138 21.73 -21.64 0.17
N VAL A 139 20.67 -21.41 -0.60
CA VAL A 139 19.57 -22.34 -0.88
C VAL A 139 19.19 -22.18 -2.35
N GLY A 140 19.98 -22.80 -3.24
CA GLY A 140 19.98 -22.42 -4.65
C GLY A 140 20.35 -20.94 -4.81
N ASP A 141 19.60 -20.20 -5.62
CA ASP A 141 19.81 -18.77 -5.90
C ASP A 141 19.41 -17.84 -4.74
N THR A 142 18.78 -18.40 -3.70
CA THR A 142 18.33 -17.66 -2.51
C THR A 142 19.39 -17.71 -1.42
N THR A 143 19.69 -16.58 -0.80
CA THR A 143 20.61 -16.42 0.32
C THR A 143 19.88 -15.83 1.52
N PHE A 144 19.90 -16.55 2.64
CA PHE A 144 19.43 -16.10 3.94
C PHE A 144 20.61 -15.60 4.77
N LEU A 145 20.62 -14.31 5.09
CA LEU A 145 21.51 -13.72 6.09
C LEU A 145 20.77 -13.71 7.43
N PHE A 146 21.41 -14.12 8.52
CA PHE A 146 20.78 -14.12 9.85
C PHE A 146 21.69 -13.61 10.96
N GLN A 147 21.09 -12.98 11.97
CA GLN A 147 21.76 -12.49 13.17
C GLN A 147 20.78 -12.40 14.35
N PHE A 148 21.22 -12.79 15.54
CA PHE A 148 20.52 -12.45 16.78
C PHE A 148 20.81 -11.00 17.20
N VAL A 149 19.76 -10.19 17.33
CA VAL A 149 19.82 -8.76 17.69
C VAL A 149 18.99 -8.47 18.93
N ALA A 150 19.30 -7.38 19.64
CA ALA A 150 18.43 -6.88 20.70
C ALA A 150 16.99 -6.74 20.17
N ALA A 151 16.01 -7.30 20.88
CA ALA A 151 14.62 -7.22 20.47
C ALA A 151 14.17 -5.74 20.50
N PRO A 152 13.71 -5.15 19.38
CA PRO A 152 13.26 -3.75 19.39
C PRO A 152 12.14 -3.57 20.41
N ALA A 153 12.31 -2.62 21.33
CA ALA A 153 11.35 -2.35 22.39
C ALA A 153 9.93 -2.28 21.83
N ALA A 154 9.03 -3.12 22.35
CA ALA A 154 7.67 -3.17 21.86
C ALA A 154 7.05 -1.77 22.03
N PRO A 155 6.46 -1.16 20.98
CA PRO A 155 5.83 0.14 21.13
C PRO A 155 4.75 0.01 22.19
N ALA A 156 4.79 0.89 23.20
CA ALA A 156 3.82 0.90 24.27
C ALA A 156 2.42 0.91 23.64
N LYS A 157 1.62 -0.13 23.92
CA LYS A 157 0.28 -0.26 23.35
C LYS A 157 -0.46 1.03 23.67
N VAL A 158 -0.90 1.76 22.63
CA VAL A 158 -1.65 3.00 22.80
C VAL A 158 -2.95 2.66 23.51
N GLN A 159 -2.95 2.84 24.83
CA GLN A 159 -4.16 2.75 25.63
C GLN A 159 -5.03 3.91 25.17
N MET A 160 -6.15 3.59 24.52
CA MET A 160 -7.11 4.63 24.17
C MET A 160 -7.53 5.33 25.46
N PRO A 161 -7.64 6.67 25.49
CA PRO A 161 -8.11 7.37 26.68
C PRO A 161 -9.48 6.78 27.06
N VAL A 162 -9.73 6.63 28.36
CA VAL A 162 -10.87 5.82 28.86
C VAL A 162 -12.23 6.34 28.35
N SER A 163 -12.30 7.63 27.99
CA SER A 163 -13.43 8.28 27.30
C SER A 163 -13.78 7.71 25.93
N LEU A 164 -12.84 7.03 25.25
CA LEU A 164 -13.05 6.31 23.99
C LEU A 164 -13.18 4.78 24.17
N GLN A 165 -13.14 4.29 25.41
CA GLN A 165 -13.47 2.91 25.75
C GLN A 165 -14.93 2.77 26.23
N GLY A 166 -15.81 3.66 25.76
CA GLY A 166 -17.26 3.52 25.92
C GLY A 166 -17.76 2.28 25.17
N GLY A 167 -17.91 1.17 25.89
CA GLY A 167 -18.40 -0.08 25.32
C GLY A 167 -19.85 0.02 24.84
N PHE A 168 -20.20 -0.76 23.82
CA PHE A 168 -21.52 -0.79 23.16
C PHE A 168 -22.73 -0.91 24.11
N GLY A 169 -22.54 -1.41 25.34
CA GLY A 169 -23.60 -1.47 26.36
C GLY A 169 -23.99 -0.12 26.99
N HIS A 170 -23.21 0.95 26.84
CA HIS A 170 -23.53 2.28 27.40
C HIS A 170 -24.23 3.21 26.40
N SER A 171 -24.25 2.87 25.11
CA SER A 171 -25.06 3.53 24.08
C SER A 171 -26.47 2.93 23.93
N ILE A 172 -26.76 1.82 24.61
CA ILE A 172 -28.08 1.18 24.61
C ILE A 172 -28.85 1.74 25.82
N ASP A 173 -29.86 2.56 25.55
CA ASP A 173 -30.86 2.90 26.56
C ASP A 173 -31.71 1.67 26.86
N TRP A 174 -31.39 1.02 27.99
CA TRP A 174 -32.13 -0.13 28.48
C TRP A 174 -33.58 0.18 28.83
N SER A 175 -33.94 1.44 29.15
CA SER A 175 -35.32 1.81 29.44
C SER A 175 -36.20 1.73 28.18
N THR A 176 -35.85 2.44 27.10
CA THR A 176 -36.57 2.33 25.82
C THR A 176 -36.44 0.94 25.21
N THR A 177 -35.31 0.23 25.38
CA THR A 177 -35.17 -1.16 24.91
C THR A 177 -36.14 -2.11 25.61
N ILE A 178 -36.30 -2.02 26.94
CA ILE A 178 -37.26 -2.82 27.71
C ILE A 178 -38.70 -2.46 27.31
N ILE A 179 -39.02 -1.17 27.20
CA ILE A 179 -40.36 -0.70 26.79
C ILE A 179 -40.70 -1.19 25.37
N ALA A 180 -39.75 -1.14 24.44
CA ALA A 180 -39.92 -1.65 23.09
C ALA A 180 -40.11 -3.18 23.08
N ALA A 181 -39.36 -3.93 23.88
CA ALA A 181 -39.51 -5.39 23.99
C ALA A 181 -40.87 -5.80 24.58
N PHE A 182 -41.34 -5.14 25.65
CA PHE A 182 -42.68 -5.38 26.20
C PHE A 182 -43.79 -4.96 25.24
N SER A 183 -43.64 -3.82 24.55
CA SER A 183 -44.59 -3.40 23.51
C SER A 183 -44.67 -4.43 22.39
N PHE A 184 -43.52 -4.89 21.87
CA PHE A 184 -43.46 -5.93 20.84
C PHE A 184 -44.14 -7.22 21.30
N LEU A 185 -43.81 -7.72 22.50
CA LEU A 185 -44.38 -8.94 23.05
C LEU A 185 -45.90 -8.83 23.28
N LEU A 186 -46.41 -7.66 23.70
CA LEU A 186 -47.83 -7.41 23.85
C LEU A 186 -48.57 -7.36 22.50
N HIS A 187 -48.03 -6.65 21.50
CA HIS A 187 -48.66 -6.56 20.18
C HIS A 187 -48.64 -7.91 19.44
N PHE A 188 -47.51 -8.61 19.44
CA PHE A 188 -47.41 -9.95 18.81
C PHE A 188 -48.16 -11.02 19.61
N GLY A 189 -48.25 -10.89 20.94
CA GLY A 189 -49.11 -11.72 21.78
C GLY A 189 -50.60 -11.52 21.46
N LEU A 190 -51.04 -10.28 21.31
CA LEU A 190 -52.42 -9.96 20.93
C LEU A 190 -52.79 -10.52 19.54
N VAL A 191 -51.92 -10.31 18.54
CA VAL A 191 -52.08 -10.93 17.22
C VAL A 191 -52.10 -12.45 17.34
N GLY A 192 -51.21 -13.04 18.13
CA GLY A 192 -51.20 -14.47 18.44
C GLY A 192 -52.54 -14.97 19.01
N THR A 193 -53.16 -14.25 19.94
CA THR A 193 -54.48 -14.63 20.50
C THR A 193 -55.64 -14.48 19.52
N ILE A 194 -55.52 -13.64 18.48
CA ILE A 194 -56.55 -13.48 17.44
C ILE A 194 -56.44 -14.59 16.38
N TYR A 195 -55.22 -15.07 16.10
CA TYR A 195 -54.92 -16.13 15.13
C TYR A 195 -54.66 -17.50 15.79
N SER A 196 -55.22 -17.73 16.98
CA SER A 196 -55.06 -18.99 17.71
C SER A 196 -56.42 -19.54 18.14
N ASP A 197 -56.79 -20.67 17.52
CA ASP A 197 -58.01 -21.44 17.79
C ASP A 197 -58.11 -21.96 19.24
N TRP A 198 -57.08 -21.73 20.06
CA TRP A 198 -57.03 -22.03 21.50
C TRP A 198 -58.11 -21.30 22.33
N MET A 199 -58.76 -20.27 21.77
CA MET A 199 -59.90 -19.56 22.36
C MET A 199 -61.27 -19.94 21.74
N ASP A 200 -61.30 -20.79 20.72
CA ASP A 200 -62.56 -21.27 20.13
C ASP A 200 -63.16 -22.36 21.03
N PRO A 201 -64.45 -22.29 21.44
CA PRO A 201 -65.07 -23.36 22.20
C PRO A 201 -65.06 -24.67 21.40
N PRO A 202 -64.69 -25.82 22.02
CA PRO A 202 -64.64 -27.10 21.32
C PRO A 202 -66.06 -27.56 20.92
N VAL A 203 -66.47 -27.24 19.70
CA VAL A 203 -67.68 -27.78 19.06
C VAL A 203 -67.46 -29.28 18.85
N SER A 204 -68.43 -30.09 19.26
CA SER A 204 -68.37 -31.54 19.09
C SER A 204 -68.89 -31.97 17.72
N ASP A 205 -67.95 -32.34 16.82
CA ASP A 205 -68.21 -32.78 15.44
C ASP A 205 -69.36 -33.81 15.29
N GLU A 206 -69.57 -34.62 16.33
CA GLU A 206 -70.61 -35.65 16.44
C GLU A 206 -72.03 -35.15 16.07
N PHE A 207 -72.35 -33.87 16.34
CA PHE A 207 -73.68 -33.31 16.03
C PHE A 207 -73.80 -32.77 14.60
N ASP A 208 -72.79 -32.08 14.08
CA ASP A 208 -72.82 -31.52 12.73
C ASP A 208 -72.74 -32.61 11.65
N VAL A 209 -71.93 -33.65 11.85
CA VAL A 209 -71.84 -34.78 10.91
C VAL A 209 -73.19 -35.50 10.76
N ALA A 210 -73.98 -35.58 11.84
CA ALA A 210 -75.32 -36.17 11.80
C ALA A 210 -76.30 -35.31 10.97
N GLN A 211 -76.35 -33.99 11.19
CA GLN A 211 -77.18 -33.09 10.39
C GLN A 211 -76.75 -33.03 8.92
N LEU A 212 -75.45 -33.09 8.64
CA LEU A 212 -74.92 -33.07 7.28
C LEU A 212 -75.31 -34.33 6.51
N LEU A 213 -75.25 -35.51 7.14
CA LEU A 213 -75.70 -36.77 6.52
C LEU A 213 -77.19 -36.79 6.17
N ASP A 214 -78.04 -36.28 7.05
CA ASP A 214 -79.49 -36.21 6.78
C ASP A 214 -79.82 -35.13 5.74
N THR A 215 -79.03 -34.04 5.67
CA THR A 215 -79.16 -33.06 4.58
C THR A 215 -78.79 -33.68 3.24
N ILE A 216 -77.65 -34.40 3.16
CA ILE A 216 -77.16 -35.05 1.93
C ILE A 216 -78.12 -36.13 1.40
N LYS A 217 -78.78 -36.90 2.29
CA LYS A 217 -79.78 -37.91 1.89
C LYS A 217 -81.05 -37.32 1.26
N ASN A 218 -81.35 -36.04 1.50
CA ASN A 218 -82.61 -35.41 1.09
C ASN A 218 -82.50 -34.58 -0.22
N LEU A 219 -81.34 -34.58 -0.90
CA LEU A 219 -81.25 -33.97 -2.24
C LEU A 219 -81.84 -34.90 -3.31
N PRO A 220 -82.79 -34.43 -4.14
CA PRO A 220 -83.24 -35.18 -5.32
C PRO A 220 -82.12 -35.24 -6.38
N ALA A 221 -82.11 -36.30 -7.17
CA ALA A 221 -81.07 -36.52 -8.18
C ALA A 221 -81.08 -35.42 -9.27
N PRO A 222 -79.91 -34.91 -9.68
CA PRO A 222 -79.82 -33.82 -10.66
C PRO A 222 -80.20 -34.28 -12.08
N PRO A 223 -80.85 -33.42 -12.89
CA PRO A 223 -81.08 -33.68 -14.32
C PRO A 223 -79.76 -33.60 -15.13
N PRO A 224 -79.73 -34.14 -16.36
CA PRO A 224 -78.51 -34.20 -17.18
C PRO A 224 -77.92 -32.84 -17.57
N VAL A 225 -76.62 -32.84 -17.87
CA VAL A 225 -75.79 -31.67 -18.19
C VAL A 225 -75.90 -31.27 -19.66
N GLU A 226 -75.99 -29.96 -19.93
CA GLU A 226 -75.57 -29.34 -21.20
C GLU A 226 -74.40 -28.38 -20.92
N GLU A 227 -73.24 -28.64 -21.51
CA GLU A 227 -72.10 -27.72 -21.50
C GLU A 227 -72.19 -26.72 -22.67
N PRO A 228 -71.83 -25.45 -22.47
CA PRO A 228 -70.84 -24.89 -23.40
C PRO A 228 -69.84 -23.86 -22.81
N LYS A 229 -68.56 -24.16 -23.03
CA LYS A 229 -67.48 -23.25 -23.48
C LYS A 229 -66.95 -22.13 -22.57
N ASP A 230 -65.68 -22.27 -22.21
CA ASP A 230 -64.74 -21.15 -22.02
C ASP A 230 -64.65 -20.23 -23.25
N THR A 231 -64.29 -18.97 -23.03
CA THR A 231 -63.74 -18.04 -24.03
C THR A 231 -62.83 -17.03 -23.31
N ALA A 232 -61.74 -16.58 -23.94
CA ALA A 232 -60.63 -15.90 -23.28
C ALA A 232 -60.33 -14.47 -23.79
N GLU A 233 -59.86 -13.60 -22.90
CA GLU A 233 -58.98 -12.43 -23.16
C GLU A 233 -57.97 -12.31 -21.99
N THR A 234 -56.65 -12.05 -22.11
CA THR A 234 -55.79 -11.24 -23.03
C THR A 234 -55.77 -9.74 -22.63
N ALA A 235 -54.65 -9.05 -22.36
CA ALA A 235 -53.20 -9.35 -22.33
C ALA A 235 -52.53 -8.66 -21.08
N THR A 236 -51.22 -8.42 -20.86
CA THR A 236 -49.96 -8.45 -21.65
C THR A 236 -48.76 -8.57 -20.67
N PRO A 237 -47.53 -8.94 -21.13
CA PRO A 237 -46.46 -7.92 -21.17
C PRO A 237 -45.55 -7.98 -22.42
N SER A 238 -44.70 -6.94 -22.60
CA SER A 238 -43.88 -6.70 -23.80
C SER A 238 -42.53 -7.47 -23.82
N PRO A 239 -41.89 -7.70 -24.99
CA PRO A 239 -40.83 -8.70 -25.15
C PRO A 239 -39.39 -8.20 -24.93
N ALA A 240 -38.47 -9.15 -24.79
CA ALA A 240 -37.02 -8.93 -24.77
C ALA A 240 -36.44 -8.62 -26.16
N ALA A 241 -35.31 -7.90 -26.22
CA ALA A 241 -34.64 -7.53 -27.46
C ALA A 241 -33.68 -8.62 -27.98
N GLU A 242 -33.67 -8.83 -29.30
CA GLU A 242 -32.86 -9.83 -29.99
C GLU A 242 -31.48 -9.29 -30.43
N ALA A 243 -30.45 -10.14 -30.43
CA ALA A 243 -29.07 -9.74 -30.74
C ALA A 243 -28.74 -9.88 -32.24
N PRO A 244 -28.19 -8.83 -32.91
CA PRO A 244 -27.93 -8.87 -34.35
C PRO A 244 -26.70 -9.70 -34.72
N LYS A 245 -26.85 -10.48 -35.80
CA LYS A 245 -25.83 -11.36 -36.39
C LYS A 245 -24.94 -10.60 -37.40
N PRO A 246 -23.60 -10.65 -37.33
CA PRO A 246 -22.74 -9.96 -38.29
C PRO A 246 -22.81 -10.58 -39.70
N THR A 247 -22.94 -9.75 -40.73
CA THR A 247 -22.91 -10.17 -42.15
C THR A 247 -21.50 -9.93 -42.72
N ALA A 248 -21.00 -10.85 -43.54
CA ALA A 248 -19.69 -10.72 -44.18
C ALA A 248 -19.72 -9.80 -45.42
N ALA A 249 -18.66 -9.01 -45.60
CA ALA A 249 -18.36 -8.22 -46.80
C ALA A 249 -16.87 -8.43 -47.19
N PRO A 250 -16.49 -8.24 -48.46
CA PRO A 250 -15.34 -8.96 -49.02
C PRO A 250 -13.95 -8.35 -48.71
N ALA A 251 -12.93 -9.19 -48.77
CA ALA A 251 -11.54 -8.81 -48.57
C ALA A 251 -11.01 -7.89 -49.67
N ALA A 252 -10.35 -6.80 -49.27
CA ALA A 252 -9.53 -5.99 -50.16
C ALA A 252 -8.24 -6.75 -50.54
N LYS A 253 -7.79 -6.63 -51.79
CA LYS A 253 -6.53 -7.21 -52.24
C LYS A 253 -5.35 -6.43 -51.67
N ALA A 254 -4.39 -7.12 -51.06
CA ALA A 254 -3.06 -6.56 -50.84
C ALA A 254 -2.31 -6.56 -52.19
N ASP A 255 -1.81 -5.39 -52.60
CA ASP A 255 -1.02 -5.24 -53.84
C ASP A 255 0.47 -5.47 -53.52
N THR A 256 1.13 -6.30 -54.32
CA THR A 256 2.53 -6.73 -54.07
C THR A 256 3.53 -5.87 -54.85
N GLY A 257 3.43 -4.56 -54.66
CA GLY A 257 4.28 -3.54 -55.31
C GLY A 257 5.73 -3.52 -54.80
N GLY A 258 6.55 -4.49 -55.23
CA GLY A 258 7.96 -4.63 -54.85
C GLY A 258 8.90 -3.55 -55.43
N GLY A 259 8.87 -2.35 -54.88
CA GLY A 259 9.81 -1.27 -55.22
C GLY A 259 11.22 -1.52 -54.69
N LYS A 260 12.20 -1.74 -55.58
CA LYS A 260 13.61 -1.93 -55.21
C LYS A 260 14.26 -0.60 -54.78
N VAL A 261 14.51 -0.42 -53.49
CA VAL A 261 15.39 0.63 -52.99
C VAL A 261 16.83 0.31 -53.40
N SER A 262 17.54 1.24 -54.04
CA SER A 262 18.95 1.07 -54.39
C SER A 262 19.83 1.04 -53.14
N ASP A 263 20.88 0.21 -53.12
CA ASP A 263 21.67 -0.07 -51.92
C ASP A 263 22.26 1.19 -51.25
N ALA A 264 22.69 2.19 -52.03
CA ALA A 264 23.16 3.47 -51.50
C ALA A 264 22.08 4.28 -50.76
N ARG A 265 20.81 4.19 -51.21
CA ARG A 265 19.67 4.82 -50.54
C ARG A 265 19.21 4.01 -49.33
N ALA A 266 19.32 2.68 -49.39
CA ALA A 266 19.10 1.81 -48.23
C ALA A 266 20.12 2.09 -47.12
N ALA A 267 21.40 2.25 -47.46
CA ALA A 267 22.49 2.58 -46.53
C ALA A 267 22.34 3.98 -45.90
N GLN A 268 21.83 4.97 -46.66
CA GLN A 268 21.45 6.27 -46.09
C GLN A 268 20.29 6.12 -45.09
N ILE A 269 19.22 5.43 -45.49
CA ILE A 269 18.04 5.23 -44.65
C ILE A 269 18.39 4.44 -43.37
N SER A 270 19.28 3.45 -43.44
CA SER A 270 19.74 2.72 -42.24
C SER A 270 20.56 3.58 -41.28
N ASN A 271 21.38 4.50 -41.80
CA ASN A 271 22.16 5.43 -40.97
C ASN A 271 21.26 6.51 -40.34
N GLU A 272 20.27 7.00 -41.09
CA GLU A 272 19.26 7.96 -40.63
C GLU A 272 18.34 7.33 -39.55
N LEU A 273 17.93 6.07 -39.75
CA LEU A 273 17.28 5.26 -38.72
C LEU A 273 18.16 5.01 -37.49
N ALA A 274 19.44 4.67 -37.65
CA ALA A 274 20.34 4.43 -36.52
C ALA A 274 20.56 5.69 -35.66
N GLN A 275 20.59 6.88 -36.27
CA GLN A 275 20.63 8.15 -35.53
C GLN A 275 19.31 8.43 -34.80
N LEU A 276 18.16 8.20 -35.44
CA LEU A 276 16.84 8.34 -34.80
C LEU A 276 16.66 7.36 -33.64
N ASP A 277 17.11 6.11 -33.79
CA ASP A 277 16.99 5.07 -32.76
C ASP A 277 17.91 5.38 -31.56
N LEU A 278 19.15 5.82 -31.79
CA LEU A 278 20.03 6.34 -30.72
C LEU A 278 19.45 7.57 -30.01
N GLN A 279 18.81 8.48 -30.75
CA GLN A 279 18.17 9.68 -30.17
C GLN A 279 16.91 9.32 -29.38
N MET A 280 16.13 8.35 -29.85
CA MET A 280 14.98 7.79 -29.12
C MET A 280 15.43 7.01 -27.88
N LEU A 281 16.53 6.25 -27.95
CA LEU A 281 17.11 5.53 -26.81
C LEU A 281 17.64 6.50 -25.75
N GLY A 282 18.22 7.64 -26.17
CA GLY A 282 18.57 8.74 -25.28
C GLY A 282 17.37 9.37 -24.58
N ALA A 283 16.24 9.54 -25.29
CA ALA A 283 14.98 10.02 -24.71
C ALA A 283 14.34 8.98 -23.76
N LEU A 284 14.38 7.70 -24.11
CA LEU A 284 13.90 6.58 -23.28
C LEU A 284 14.70 6.47 -21.98
N ASN A 285 16.03 6.61 -22.03
CA ASN A 285 16.89 6.64 -20.84
C ASN A 285 16.71 7.94 -20.00
N SER A 286 16.05 8.96 -20.55
CA SER A 286 15.58 10.15 -19.81
C SER A 286 14.16 9.99 -19.23
N MET A 287 13.45 8.89 -19.54
CA MET A 287 12.11 8.58 -19.01
C MET A 287 12.21 7.46 -17.97
N GLY A 288 12.31 7.84 -16.69
CA GLY A 288 12.46 6.91 -15.56
C GLY A 288 11.25 5.99 -15.32
N ASP A 289 11.52 4.89 -14.60
CA ASP A 289 10.63 3.77 -14.21
C ASP A 289 9.89 3.02 -15.33
N ALA A 290 9.26 3.72 -16.28
CA ALA A 290 8.53 3.09 -17.40
C ALA A 290 9.43 2.20 -18.27
N THR A 291 10.68 2.62 -18.48
CA THR A 291 11.71 1.86 -19.21
C THR A 291 12.41 0.81 -18.34
N ALA A 292 12.53 1.05 -17.03
CA ALA A 292 13.08 0.08 -16.08
C ALA A 292 12.25 -1.21 -16.10
N GLY A 293 10.92 -1.11 -16.12
CA GLY A 293 10.01 -2.25 -16.26
C GLY A 293 10.03 -2.96 -17.62
N VAL A 294 10.80 -2.50 -18.61
CA VAL A 294 11.10 -3.21 -19.88
C VAL A 294 12.47 -3.87 -19.79
N LEU A 295 13.47 -3.17 -19.29
CA LEU A 295 14.81 -3.69 -19.03
C LEU A 295 14.80 -4.85 -18.00
N GLU A 296 13.94 -4.77 -16.97
CA GLU A 296 13.75 -5.81 -15.94
C GLU A 296 12.94 -7.02 -16.48
N ARG A 297 12.36 -6.94 -17.70
CA ARG A 297 11.70 -8.08 -18.38
C ARG A 297 12.59 -8.80 -19.42
N GLY A 298 13.70 -8.19 -19.84
CA GLY A 298 14.73 -8.87 -20.65
C GLY A 298 14.47 -8.96 -22.17
N ASP A 299 13.34 -8.48 -22.68
CA ASP A 299 12.97 -8.50 -24.12
C ASP A 299 13.73 -7.45 -24.96
N VAL A 300 15.04 -7.26 -24.73
CA VAL A 300 15.90 -6.32 -25.48
C VAL A 300 17.04 -7.05 -26.21
N PRO A 301 17.26 -6.81 -27.51
CA PRO A 301 18.27 -7.52 -28.30
C PRO A 301 19.70 -7.11 -27.87
N MET A 302 20.43 -8.06 -27.30
CA MET A 302 21.79 -7.88 -26.75
C MET A 302 22.76 -7.13 -27.69
N GLY A 303 22.68 -7.36 -29.01
CA GLY A 303 23.55 -6.71 -30.00
C GLY A 303 23.44 -5.18 -30.07
N LEU A 304 22.35 -4.57 -29.57
CA LEU A 304 22.23 -3.12 -29.49
C LEU A 304 23.20 -2.53 -28.44
N PHE A 305 23.45 -3.26 -27.35
CA PHE A 305 24.32 -2.82 -26.26
C PHE A 305 25.80 -2.94 -26.59
N ASP A 306 26.23 -3.97 -27.33
CA ASP A 306 27.61 -4.04 -27.85
C ASP A 306 27.92 -2.86 -28.78
N SER A 307 26.97 -2.44 -29.62
CA SER A 307 27.09 -1.23 -30.45
C SER A 307 27.19 0.05 -29.62
N ALA A 308 26.37 0.19 -28.58
CA ALA A 308 26.41 1.35 -27.67
C ALA A 308 27.69 1.40 -26.80
N ALA A 309 28.26 0.24 -26.45
CA ALA A 309 29.53 0.14 -25.75
C ALA A 309 30.72 0.45 -26.67
N ALA A 310 30.76 -0.15 -27.87
CA ALA A 310 31.84 0.05 -28.85
C ALA A 310 31.92 1.48 -29.41
N SER A 311 30.78 2.19 -29.49
CA SER A 311 30.71 3.58 -29.95
C SER A 311 31.09 4.62 -28.89
N GLY A 312 31.36 4.22 -27.64
CA GLY A 312 31.81 5.11 -26.57
C GLY A 312 30.78 6.14 -26.07
N ALA A 313 29.54 6.12 -26.59
CA ALA A 313 28.51 7.12 -26.31
C ALA A 313 28.19 7.30 -24.82
N GLY A 314 28.32 6.23 -24.02
CA GLY A 314 28.11 6.26 -22.57
C GLY A 314 29.06 7.19 -21.81
N ALA A 315 30.24 7.51 -22.35
CA ALA A 315 31.19 8.42 -21.70
C ALA A 315 30.72 9.89 -21.71
N SER A 316 29.99 10.32 -22.75
CA SER A 316 29.54 11.72 -22.88
C SER A 316 28.27 12.04 -22.09
N ALA A 317 27.51 11.03 -21.65
CA ALA A 317 26.29 11.22 -20.85
C ALA A 317 26.58 11.46 -19.34
N LEU A 318 27.76 11.06 -18.87
CA LEU A 318 28.21 11.22 -17.48
C LEU A 318 29.02 12.52 -17.34
N GLY A 319 28.33 13.66 -17.38
CA GLY A 319 28.93 14.99 -17.44
C GLY A 319 29.97 15.27 -16.33
N GLY A 320 31.19 15.62 -16.74
CA GLY A 320 32.22 16.16 -15.85
C GLY A 320 33.10 15.15 -15.11
N MET A 321 33.02 13.85 -15.43
CA MET A 321 33.85 12.80 -14.79
C MET A 321 35.31 12.85 -15.29
N ALA A 322 36.12 13.73 -14.71
CA ALA A 322 37.54 13.85 -15.05
C ALA A 322 38.31 12.55 -14.69
N GLY A 323 38.79 11.82 -15.71
CA GLY A 323 39.59 10.61 -15.50
C GLY A 323 39.58 9.54 -16.61
N LEU A 324 38.81 9.71 -17.68
CA LEU A 324 38.67 8.72 -18.78
C LEU A 324 39.05 9.28 -20.17
N ILE A 325 40.16 10.01 -20.24
CA ILE A 325 40.80 10.38 -21.51
C ILE A 325 41.77 9.26 -21.93
N GLY A 326 41.97 9.08 -23.24
CA GLY A 326 42.74 8.00 -23.85
C GLY A 326 44.26 8.03 -23.60
N PRO A 327 45.03 7.19 -24.34
CA PRO A 327 46.44 6.88 -24.05
C PRO A 327 47.44 8.05 -24.04
N ASP A 328 47.03 9.22 -24.52
CA ASP A 328 47.91 10.25 -25.07
C ASP A 328 48.30 11.37 -24.09
N GLY A 329 47.71 11.47 -22.89
CA GLY A 329 48.04 12.60 -22.00
C GLY A 329 47.49 12.61 -20.57
N ALA A 330 48.41 12.57 -19.59
CA ALA A 330 48.32 13.25 -18.30
C ALA A 330 47.10 12.99 -17.38
N GLY A 331 46.56 11.76 -17.36
CA GLY A 331 45.64 11.27 -16.33
C GLY A 331 46.30 10.24 -15.41
N GLY A 332 46.50 10.57 -14.12
CA GLY A 332 47.04 9.61 -13.15
C GLY A 332 46.06 8.47 -12.82
N THR A 333 46.56 7.25 -12.57
CA THR A 333 45.73 6.08 -12.28
C THR A 333 44.78 6.33 -11.10
N VAL A 334 43.48 6.09 -11.29
CA VAL A 334 42.47 6.21 -10.24
C VAL A 334 42.83 5.30 -9.06
N ARG A 335 43.15 5.91 -7.91
CA ARG A 335 43.46 5.21 -6.67
C ARG A 335 42.24 5.26 -5.73
N PRO A 336 41.49 4.15 -5.54
CA PRO A 336 40.34 4.13 -4.64
C PRO A 336 40.72 4.59 -3.24
N GLY A 337 39.91 5.46 -2.63
CA GLY A 337 40.15 6.02 -1.30
C GLY A 337 41.09 7.25 -1.23
N ALA A 338 41.58 7.79 -2.36
CA ALA A 338 42.36 9.03 -2.36
C ALA A 338 41.55 10.27 -1.91
N ALA A 339 40.23 10.27 -2.11
CA ALA A 339 39.32 11.31 -1.65
C ALA A 339 38.84 11.06 -0.21
N GLY A 340 39.66 11.45 0.77
CA GLY A 340 39.31 11.56 2.20
C GLY A 340 39.15 10.26 2.99
N ASN A 341 38.48 9.25 2.43
CA ASN A 341 38.03 8.06 3.16
C ASN A 341 38.95 6.86 2.89
N SER A 342 40.13 6.84 3.49
CA SER A 342 41.09 5.73 3.35
C SER A 342 40.88 4.62 4.39
N LEU A 343 41.26 3.39 4.05
CA LEU A 343 41.22 2.22 4.94
C LEU A 343 42.17 2.32 6.15
N ALA A 344 43.09 3.29 6.18
CA ALA A 344 44.02 3.48 7.29
C ALA A 344 43.34 3.89 8.61
N ASN A 345 42.10 4.39 8.54
CA ASN A 345 41.36 4.87 9.71
C ASN A 345 40.56 3.75 10.43
N ILE A 346 40.68 2.48 10.01
CA ILE A 346 40.02 1.34 10.66
C ILE A 346 40.81 0.96 11.93
N GLY A 347 40.60 1.74 12.99
CA GLY A 347 41.21 1.54 14.29
C GLY A 347 41.11 2.75 15.24
N ASP A 348 40.92 3.95 14.71
CA ASP A 348 40.92 5.17 15.51
C ASP A 348 39.53 5.48 16.10
N THR A 349 39.39 5.28 17.41
CA THR A 349 38.12 5.40 18.13
C THR A 349 37.76 6.82 18.56
N GLN A 350 38.69 7.79 18.49
CA GLN A 350 38.39 9.16 18.93
C GLN A 350 37.65 9.99 17.86
N ALA A 351 37.75 9.62 16.58
CA ALA A 351 37.12 10.36 15.47
C ALA A 351 35.60 10.15 15.32
N GLN A 352 35.00 9.18 16.03
CA GLN A 352 33.64 8.70 15.75
C GLN A 352 32.51 9.70 16.05
N ALA A 353 32.75 10.75 16.82
CA ALA A 353 31.74 11.75 17.16
C ALA A 353 31.37 12.71 16.00
N ALA A 354 32.25 12.88 15.00
CA ALA A 354 32.09 13.91 13.98
C ALA A 354 31.68 13.39 12.58
N THR A 355 31.98 12.13 12.26
CA THR A 355 31.88 11.60 10.88
C THR A 355 30.88 10.45 10.70
N ALA A 356 30.29 9.93 11.78
CA ALA A 356 29.31 8.83 11.71
C ALA A 356 28.06 9.16 10.85
N ALA A 357 27.76 10.45 10.64
CA ALA A 357 26.68 10.91 9.78
C ALA A 357 26.93 10.77 8.26
N SER A 358 28.16 10.44 7.82
CA SER A 358 28.52 10.34 6.39
C SER A 358 28.81 8.93 5.88
N ALA A 359 28.74 7.91 6.74
CA ALA A 359 29.09 6.52 6.37
C ALA A 359 27.95 5.73 5.71
N ALA A 360 26.69 6.17 5.87
CA ALA A 360 25.62 5.77 4.96
C ALA A 360 25.75 6.61 3.68
N GLY A 361 25.99 5.95 2.55
CA GLY A 361 26.06 6.65 1.25
C GLY A 361 24.79 7.45 1.03
N ALA A 362 24.91 8.78 1.00
CA ALA A 362 23.75 9.67 1.05
C ALA A 362 22.82 9.38 -0.13
N ALA A 363 21.65 8.80 0.16
CA ALA A 363 20.66 8.45 -0.84
C ALA A 363 20.17 9.73 -1.53
N LYS A 364 20.78 10.04 -2.68
CA LYS A 364 20.53 11.25 -3.45
C LYS A 364 19.07 11.24 -3.89
N THR A 365 18.24 11.91 -3.09
CA THR A 365 16.79 11.83 -3.23
C THR A 365 16.41 12.33 -4.61
N VAL A 366 15.94 11.42 -5.47
CA VAL A 366 15.51 11.77 -6.82
C VAL A 366 14.27 12.65 -6.66
N LYS A 367 14.48 13.96 -6.77
CA LYS A 367 13.45 14.96 -6.60
C LYS A 367 12.51 14.86 -7.80
N GLY A 368 11.42 14.12 -7.63
CA GLY A 368 10.36 14.00 -8.64
C GLY A 368 9.81 15.37 -9.06
N PRO A 369 9.14 15.44 -10.23
CA PRO A 369 8.75 16.69 -10.87
C PRO A 369 7.98 17.59 -9.90
N THR A 370 8.55 18.76 -9.59
CA THR A 370 7.92 19.74 -8.70
C THR A 370 7.16 20.78 -9.50
N GLY A 371 5.85 20.83 -9.30
CA GLY A 371 4.98 21.85 -9.84
C GLY A 371 4.89 23.08 -8.96
N SER A 372 4.64 24.23 -9.59
CA SER A 372 4.15 25.42 -8.91
C SER A 372 2.66 25.60 -9.17
N ALA A 373 1.93 25.97 -8.12
CA ALA A 373 0.56 26.45 -8.22
C ALA A 373 0.58 27.93 -7.86
N GLN A 374 0.23 28.78 -8.82
CA GLN A 374 0.10 30.22 -8.64
C GLN A 374 -1.38 30.53 -8.41
N VAL A 375 -1.69 31.17 -7.30
CA VAL A 375 -3.04 31.61 -6.96
C VAL A 375 -3.14 33.07 -7.35
N GLY A 376 -4.03 33.39 -8.29
CA GLY A 376 -4.30 34.77 -8.68
C GLY A 376 -5.16 35.48 -7.63
N GLY A 377 -5.36 36.79 -7.81
CA GLY A 377 -6.23 37.58 -6.93
C GLY A 377 -7.64 36.99 -6.86
N ALA A 378 -8.13 36.76 -5.64
CA ALA A 378 -9.49 36.31 -5.42
C ALA A 378 -10.48 37.43 -5.81
N ALA A 379 -11.32 37.18 -6.80
CA ALA A 379 -12.40 38.10 -7.15
C ALA A 379 -13.61 37.81 -6.24
N VAL A 380 -13.93 38.75 -5.35
CA VAL A 380 -15.01 38.61 -4.37
C VAL A 380 -16.21 39.43 -4.81
N THR A 381 -17.37 38.79 -4.92
CA THR A 381 -18.67 39.43 -5.07
C THR A 381 -19.37 39.38 -3.71
N GLY A 382 -19.43 40.54 -3.06
CA GLY A 382 -19.71 40.67 -1.62
C GLY A 382 -18.49 41.22 -0.88
N SER A 383 -18.61 41.36 0.45
CA SER A 383 -17.51 41.79 1.32
C SER A 383 -17.15 40.64 2.27
N VAL A 384 -15.86 40.29 2.33
CA VAL A 384 -15.29 39.22 3.19
C VAL A 384 -13.88 39.65 3.59
N ALA A 385 -13.73 40.16 4.80
CA ALA A 385 -12.52 40.88 5.24
C ALA A 385 -11.20 40.11 5.12
N ASN A 386 -11.22 38.77 5.17
CA ASN A 386 -10.02 37.92 5.11
C ASN A 386 -9.84 37.13 3.80
N ALA A 387 -10.70 37.33 2.79
CA ALA A 387 -10.78 36.45 1.62
C ALA A 387 -9.43 36.26 0.90
N GLN A 388 -8.69 37.34 0.66
CA GLN A 388 -7.40 37.29 -0.02
C GLN A 388 -6.36 36.51 0.80
N SER A 389 -6.32 36.70 2.13
CA SER A 389 -5.41 36.02 3.05
C SER A 389 -5.70 34.52 3.14
N VAL A 390 -6.98 34.13 3.23
CA VAL A 390 -7.40 32.72 3.24
C VAL A 390 -7.03 32.03 1.92
N VAL A 391 -7.31 32.70 0.78
CA VAL A 391 -6.99 32.18 -0.56
C VAL A 391 -5.49 32.05 -0.78
N ALA A 392 -4.67 33.02 -0.36
CA ALA A 392 -3.21 32.91 -0.40
C ALA A 392 -2.70 31.74 0.47
N GLY A 393 -3.25 31.57 1.68
CA GLY A 393 -2.92 30.45 2.57
C GLY A 393 -3.22 29.06 1.98
N MET A 394 -4.19 28.95 1.08
CA MET A 394 -4.49 27.69 0.38
C MET A 394 -3.45 27.29 -0.68
N GLY A 395 -2.58 28.21 -1.15
CA GLY A 395 -1.57 27.92 -2.19
C GLY A 395 -0.55 26.83 -1.82
N ALA A 396 -0.33 26.55 -0.53
CA ALA A 396 0.45 25.39 -0.09
C ALA A 396 -0.31 24.05 -0.24
N GLY A 397 -1.65 24.07 -0.11
CA GLY A 397 -2.52 22.92 -0.37
C GLY A 397 -2.63 22.61 -1.85
N PHE A 398 -2.88 23.62 -2.69
CA PHE A 398 -2.98 23.44 -4.15
C PHE A 398 -1.69 22.90 -4.77
N ARG A 399 -0.51 23.37 -4.32
CA ARG A 399 0.79 22.78 -4.70
C ARG A 399 0.89 21.29 -4.36
N ARG A 400 0.36 20.83 -3.21
CA ARG A 400 0.34 19.40 -2.86
C ARG A 400 -0.60 18.59 -3.75
N CYS A 401 -1.77 19.12 -4.11
CA CYS A 401 -2.67 18.47 -5.08
C CYS A 401 -1.98 18.28 -6.44
N TYR A 402 -1.35 19.33 -6.96
CA TYR A 402 -0.69 19.29 -8.27
C TYR A 402 0.57 18.42 -8.27
N ASN A 403 1.43 18.51 -7.24
CA ASN A 403 2.61 17.65 -7.13
C ASN A 403 2.26 16.16 -7.03
N ARG A 404 1.09 15.79 -6.48
CA ARG A 404 0.58 14.41 -6.55
C ARG A 404 0.17 14.04 -7.97
N GLY A 405 -0.50 14.93 -8.69
CA GLY A 405 -0.83 14.72 -10.10
C GLY A 405 0.41 14.51 -10.98
N LEU A 406 1.47 15.29 -10.77
CA LEU A 406 2.73 15.18 -11.52
C LEU A 406 3.50 13.87 -11.26
N GLN A 407 3.12 13.07 -10.26
CA GLN A 407 3.63 11.70 -10.08
C GLN A 407 2.92 10.68 -11.00
N THR A 408 1.79 11.04 -11.59
CA THR A 408 1.00 10.20 -12.51
C THR A 408 1.13 10.67 -13.96
N ASP A 409 1.08 11.98 -14.20
CA ASP A 409 1.36 12.60 -15.51
C ASP A 409 2.23 13.87 -15.30
N PRO A 410 3.55 13.78 -15.55
CA PRO A 410 4.47 14.90 -15.45
C PRO A 410 4.22 16.06 -16.44
N THR A 411 3.37 15.86 -17.47
CA THR A 411 3.14 16.84 -18.54
C THR A 411 2.01 17.81 -18.23
N MET A 412 1.13 17.48 -17.27
CA MET A 412 -0.05 18.29 -16.90
C MET A 412 0.29 19.76 -16.61
N LYS A 413 -0.36 20.67 -17.33
CA LYS A 413 -0.27 22.13 -17.18
C LYS A 413 -1.63 22.72 -17.50
N GLY A 414 -2.10 23.68 -16.72
CA GLY A 414 -3.43 24.25 -16.95
C GLY A 414 -3.85 25.29 -15.92
N SER A 415 -5.08 25.78 -16.07
CA SER A 415 -5.68 26.74 -15.13
C SER A 415 -7.13 26.39 -14.84
N VAL A 416 -7.51 26.49 -13.57
CA VAL A 416 -8.89 26.28 -13.10
C VAL A 416 -9.36 27.54 -12.36
N ARG A 417 -10.64 27.87 -12.48
CA ARG A 417 -11.32 28.87 -11.65
C ARG A 417 -12.31 28.15 -10.75
N ILE A 418 -12.10 28.21 -9.44
CA ILE A 418 -13.04 27.66 -8.46
C ILE A 418 -13.98 28.77 -8.02
N THR A 419 -15.28 28.59 -8.21
CA THR A 419 -16.32 29.52 -7.71
C THR A 419 -16.87 28.95 -6.41
N ALA A 420 -16.57 29.61 -5.29
CA ALA A 420 -17.04 29.23 -3.95
C ALA A 420 -18.20 30.13 -3.51
N ARG A 421 -19.26 29.55 -2.94
CA ARG A 421 -20.33 30.28 -2.25
C ARG A 421 -20.10 30.21 -0.74
N ILE A 422 -20.05 31.38 -0.11
CA ILE A 422 -19.77 31.56 1.31
C ILE A 422 -21.09 31.80 2.05
N GLY A 423 -21.33 31.06 3.13
CA GLY A 423 -22.51 31.20 3.99
C GLY A 423 -22.39 32.28 5.05
N PRO A 424 -23.42 32.46 5.90
CA PRO A 424 -23.49 33.55 6.87
C PRO A 424 -22.38 33.52 7.93
N ASN A 425 -21.81 32.35 8.21
CA ASN A 425 -20.77 32.16 9.22
C ASN A 425 -19.36 32.18 8.62
N GLY A 426 -19.22 32.36 7.30
CA GLY A 426 -17.96 32.24 6.56
C GLY A 426 -17.63 30.83 6.07
N GLU A 427 -18.54 29.88 6.22
CA GLU A 427 -18.42 28.50 5.75
C GLU A 427 -18.56 28.40 4.22
N VAL A 428 -17.90 27.43 3.57
CA VAL A 428 -18.05 27.21 2.12
C VAL A 428 -19.20 26.25 1.84
N LEU A 429 -20.37 26.81 1.51
CA LEU A 429 -21.59 26.06 1.22
C LEU A 429 -21.49 25.24 -0.08
N SER A 430 -20.69 25.69 -1.04
CA SER A 430 -20.37 24.95 -2.26
C SER A 430 -19.12 25.52 -2.92
N ALA A 431 -18.39 24.68 -3.67
CA ALA A 431 -17.29 25.10 -4.54
C ALA A 431 -17.37 24.35 -5.87
N SER A 432 -17.52 25.10 -6.96
CA SER A 432 -17.67 24.56 -8.32
C SER A 432 -16.43 24.88 -9.16
N PRO A 433 -15.76 23.89 -9.76
CA PRO A 433 -14.65 24.11 -10.68
C PRO A 433 -15.17 24.56 -12.06
N SER A 434 -14.35 25.36 -12.76
CA SER A 434 -14.58 25.75 -14.16
C SER A 434 -13.24 25.92 -14.88
N GLY A 435 -13.17 25.58 -16.17
CA GLY A 435 -11.90 25.37 -16.86
C GLY A 435 -11.23 24.06 -16.42
N GLY A 436 -9.91 24.06 -16.23
CA GLY A 436 -9.16 22.88 -15.80
C GLY A 436 -8.60 22.00 -16.94
N GLY A 437 -8.74 22.42 -18.21
CA GLY A 437 -8.09 21.73 -19.34
C GLY A 437 -6.58 21.60 -19.12
N GLY A 438 -6.05 20.39 -19.37
CA GLY A 438 -4.65 20.04 -19.10
C GLY A 438 -4.35 19.60 -17.64
N LEU A 439 -5.38 19.38 -16.81
CA LEU A 439 -5.28 18.82 -15.46
C LEU A 439 -6.19 17.59 -15.32
N SER A 440 -5.78 16.60 -14.52
CA SER A 440 -6.62 15.43 -14.23
C SER A 440 -7.77 15.76 -13.27
N GLY A 441 -8.82 14.92 -13.32
CA GLY A 441 -9.97 15.02 -12.41
C GLY A 441 -9.56 14.96 -10.94
N ASP A 442 -8.54 14.18 -10.59
CA ASP A 442 -8.03 14.05 -9.21
C ASP A 442 -7.39 15.34 -8.69
N VAL A 443 -6.64 16.06 -9.54
CA VAL A 443 -6.04 17.35 -9.19
C VAL A 443 -7.16 18.38 -8.97
N ILE A 444 -8.15 18.43 -9.86
CA ILE A 444 -9.30 19.34 -9.75
C ILE A 444 -10.13 19.01 -8.50
N GLY A 445 -10.44 17.74 -8.24
CA GLY A 445 -11.17 17.28 -7.05
C GLY A 445 -10.44 17.60 -5.74
N CYS A 446 -9.12 17.37 -5.69
CA CYS A 446 -8.28 17.74 -4.54
C CYS A 446 -8.29 19.25 -4.28
N VAL A 447 -8.23 20.08 -5.33
CA VAL A 447 -8.32 21.54 -5.23
C VAL A 447 -9.69 21.99 -4.75
N VAL A 448 -10.78 21.41 -5.28
CA VAL A 448 -12.17 21.68 -4.85
C VAL A 448 -12.36 21.32 -3.37
N ALA A 449 -11.96 20.12 -2.95
CA ALA A 449 -12.03 19.70 -1.56
C ALA A 449 -11.20 20.60 -0.62
N ARG A 450 -10.06 21.15 -1.10
CA ARG A 450 -9.28 22.12 -0.34
C ARG A 450 -9.96 23.48 -0.18
N VAL A 451 -10.79 23.89 -1.15
CA VAL A 451 -11.62 25.11 -1.04
C VAL A 451 -12.85 24.85 -0.16
N GLN A 452 -13.52 23.71 -0.27
CA GLN A 452 -14.67 23.33 0.58
C GLN A 452 -14.29 23.23 2.06
N SER A 453 -13.04 22.89 2.38
CA SER A 453 -12.50 22.84 3.74
C SER A 453 -11.84 24.15 4.22
N ALA A 454 -12.13 25.28 3.57
CA ALA A 454 -11.69 26.61 3.99
C ALA A 454 -12.75 27.31 4.84
N GLN A 455 -12.31 28.09 5.82
CA GLN A 455 -13.15 28.99 6.62
C GLN A 455 -12.79 30.44 6.30
N PHE A 456 -13.80 31.22 5.96
CA PHE A 456 -13.70 32.66 5.73
C PHE A 456 -14.27 33.44 6.92
N ALA A 457 -14.12 34.75 6.92
CA ALA A 457 -14.89 35.63 7.80
C ALA A 457 -16.37 35.65 7.35
N PRO A 458 -17.32 35.87 8.28
CA PRO A 458 -18.71 36.17 7.95
C PRO A 458 -18.82 37.31 6.90
N PRO A 459 -19.64 37.14 5.85
CA PRO A 459 -19.87 38.19 4.86
C PRO A 459 -20.90 39.21 5.32
N ASP A 460 -20.64 40.51 5.08
CA ASP A 460 -21.43 41.64 5.60
C ASP A 460 -22.93 41.61 5.24
N ASN A 461 -23.32 40.87 4.20
CA ASN A 461 -24.70 40.74 3.72
C ASN A 461 -25.23 39.29 3.79
N GLY A 462 -24.70 38.46 4.69
CA GLY A 462 -25.18 37.09 4.95
C GLY A 462 -24.81 36.04 3.89
N GLY A 463 -24.20 36.45 2.77
CA GLY A 463 -23.58 35.56 1.80
C GLY A 463 -22.58 36.30 0.90
N ALA A 464 -21.63 35.56 0.33
CA ALA A 464 -20.69 36.08 -0.68
C ALA A 464 -20.33 35.01 -1.72
N THR A 465 -19.83 35.41 -2.88
CA THR A 465 -19.25 34.50 -3.88
C THR A 465 -17.79 34.88 -4.13
N ILE A 466 -16.89 33.90 -4.05
CA ILE A 466 -15.45 34.09 -4.27
C ILE A 466 -15.01 33.26 -5.48
N VAL A 467 -14.48 33.91 -6.51
CA VAL A 467 -13.85 33.24 -7.65
C VAL A 467 -12.34 33.21 -7.43
N ILE A 468 -11.79 32.00 -7.34
CA ILE A 468 -10.38 31.73 -7.07
C ILE A 468 -9.74 31.20 -8.37
N PRO A 469 -8.98 32.03 -9.11
CA PRO A 469 -8.18 31.57 -10.24
C PRO A 469 -6.88 30.91 -9.74
N VAL A 470 -6.60 29.69 -10.21
CA VAL A 470 -5.33 28.99 -9.94
C VAL A 470 -4.74 28.49 -11.26
N SER A 471 -3.48 28.83 -11.52
CA SER A 471 -2.67 28.29 -12.62
C SER A 471 -1.62 27.31 -12.08
N PHE A 472 -1.35 26.27 -12.86
CA PHE A 472 -0.45 25.17 -12.50
C PHE A 472 0.57 24.95 -13.63
N VAL A 473 1.85 25.04 -13.29
CA VAL A 473 2.97 24.82 -14.23
C VAL A 473 4.09 24.02 -13.58
N SER A 474 4.62 23.04 -14.31
CA SER A 474 5.84 22.31 -13.93
C SER A 474 7.02 23.27 -13.81
N GLN A 475 7.91 23.05 -12.84
CA GLN A 475 9.21 23.71 -12.74
C GLN A 475 10.32 22.79 -13.23
#